data_AF-A0ABD4Q5M9-F1
#
_entry.id   AF-A0ABD4Q5M9-F1
#
_cell.length_a   1.000
_cell.length_b   1.000
_cell.length_c   1.000
_cell.angle_alpha   90.00
_cell.angle_beta   90.00
_cell.angle_gamma   90.00
#
_symmetry.space_group_name_H-M   'P 1'
#
loop_
_entity.id
_entity.type
_entity.pdbx_description
1 polymer ?
#
loop_
_entity_poly.entity_id
_entity_poly.type
_entity_poly.pdbx_seq_one_letter_code
_entity_poly.pdbx_strand_id
1 'polypeptide(L)'
;MSFVVMPPEINSLLIYTGAGPGPLLAAAAAWDELAAELGSAAAAFGSVTSGLVGGIWQGPSSVAMAAAAAPYAGWLSAAAASAESAAGQARAVVGVFEAALAATVDPFVIAANRSRLVSLALSNLFGQNTPAIAAAEFDYELMWAQDVAAMLGYHTGASAAAEALAPFGSPLASLAAAAEPAKSLAVNLGLANVGLFNAGSGNVGSYNVGAGNVGSYNVGGGNIGGNNVGLGNVGWGNFGLGNSG
;
A
#
# COMPACT_ATOMS: atom_id res chain seq x y z
N MET A 1 14.46 -26.89 -0.39
CA MET A 1 13.93 -28.26 -0.60
C MET A 1 13.24 -28.27 -1.95
N SER A 2 13.53 -29.23 -2.83
CA SER A 2 12.95 -29.28 -4.18
C SER A 2 11.90 -30.39 -4.26
N PHE A 3 10.62 -30.05 -4.44
CA PHE A 3 9.52 -31.00 -4.64
C PHE A 3 9.64 -31.80 -5.94
N VAL A 4 10.47 -31.32 -6.86
CA VAL A 4 10.74 -31.97 -8.15
C VAL A 4 11.50 -33.30 -7.98
N VAL A 5 12.20 -33.53 -6.87
CA VAL A 5 12.92 -34.80 -6.62
C VAL A 5 12.25 -35.67 -5.55
N MET A 6 11.12 -35.23 -5.00
CA MET A 6 10.39 -35.99 -3.99
C MET A 6 9.44 -36.99 -4.66
N PRO A 7 9.26 -38.19 -4.09
CA PRO A 7 8.28 -39.16 -4.62
C PRO A 7 6.84 -38.66 -4.37
N PRO A 8 5.86 -39.17 -5.14
CA PRO A 8 4.46 -38.73 -5.03
C PRO A 8 3.89 -38.95 -3.63
N GLU A 9 4.30 -39.99 -2.88
CA GLU A 9 3.85 -40.19 -1.50
C GLU A 9 4.16 -38.98 -0.61
N ILE A 10 5.33 -38.35 -0.81
CA ILE A 10 5.76 -37.22 0.01
C ILE A 10 5.08 -35.93 -0.45
N ASN A 11 5.05 -35.66 -1.76
CA ASN A 11 4.38 -34.46 -2.29
C ASN A 11 2.89 -34.46 -1.93
N SER A 12 2.21 -35.59 -2.12
CA SER A 12 0.82 -35.79 -1.72
C SER A 12 0.63 -35.63 -0.20
N LEU A 13 1.39 -36.33 0.64
CA LEU A 13 1.21 -36.20 2.09
C LEU A 13 1.43 -34.78 2.60
N LEU A 14 2.39 -34.03 2.03
CA LEU A 14 2.67 -32.66 2.46
C LEU A 14 1.51 -31.71 2.18
N ILE A 15 0.81 -31.85 1.05
CA ILE A 15 -0.32 -30.94 0.72
C ILE A 15 -1.62 -31.34 1.42
N TYR A 16 -1.85 -32.64 1.65
CA TYR A 16 -3.07 -33.15 2.31
C TYR A 16 -3.03 -33.03 3.85
N THR A 17 -1.87 -32.76 4.44
CA THR A 17 -1.71 -32.58 5.88
C THR A 17 -1.56 -31.10 6.25
N GLY A 18 -1.81 -30.77 7.52
CA GLY A 18 -1.68 -29.41 8.05
C GLY A 18 -3.01 -28.79 8.47
N ALA A 19 -2.96 -27.50 8.80
CA ALA A 19 -4.10 -26.77 9.35
C ALA A 19 -5.14 -26.33 8.29
N GLY A 20 -4.86 -26.56 7.00
CA GLY A 20 -5.68 -26.09 5.90
C GLY A 20 -5.67 -24.56 5.73
N PRO A 21 -6.62 -23.99 4.95
CA PRO A 21 -6.63 -22.56 4.62
C PRO A 21 -7.18 -21.67 5.74
N GLY A 22 -7.77 -22.24 6.79
CA GLY A 22 -8.47 -21.52 7.86
C GLY A 22 -7.66 -20.38 8.50
N PRO A 23 -6.40 -20.62 8.96
CA PRO A 23 -5.57 -19.56 9.53
C PRO A 23 -5.31 -18.39 8.57
N LEU A 24 -5.13 -18.67 7.27
CA LEU A 24 -4.86 -17.64 6.27
C LEU A 24 -6.13 -16.84 5.91
N LEU A 25 -7.29 -17.50 5.88
CA LEU A 25 -8.58 -16.82 5.75
C LEU A 25 -8.90 -15.92 6.95
N ALA A 26 -8.57 -16.37 8.17
CA ALA A 26 -8.69 -15.53 9.37
C ALA A 26 -7.77 -14.31 9.30
N ALA A 27 -6.53 -14.48 8.81
CA ALA A 27 -5.63 -13.36 8.57
C ALA A 27 -6.19 -12.39 7.50
N ALA A 28 -6.79 -12.89 6.43
CA ALA A 28 -7.44 -12.04 5.43
C ALA A 28 -8.59 -11.22 6.01
N ALA A 29 -9.42 -11.82 6.88
CA ALA A 29 -10.49 -11.10 7.57
C ALA A 29 -9.95 -10.01 8.51
N ALA A 30 -8.88 -10.29 9.24
CA ALA A 30 -8.23 -9.29 10.09
C ALA A 30 -7.63 -8.11 9.30
N TRP A 31 -7.09 -8.37 8.10
CA TRP A 31 -6.61 -7.32 7.21
C TRP A 31 -7.75 -6.45 6.66
N ASP A 32 -8.89 -7.04 6.30
CA ASP A 32 -10.08 -6.27 5.90
C ASP A 32 -10.61 -5.39 7.05
N GLU A 33 -10.64 -5.92 8.28
CA GLU A 33 -11.06 -5.16 9.46
C GLU A 33 -10.11 -3.97 9.70
N LEU A 34 -8.80 -4.20 9.61
CA LEU A 34 -7.82 -3.11 9.70
C LEU A 34 -8.01 -2.07 8.60
N ALA A 35 -8.30 -2.48 7.37
CA ALA A 35 -8.59 -1.56 6.28
C ALA A 35 -9.82 -0.68 6.59
N ALA A 36 -10.89 -1.29 7.08
CA ALA A 36 -12.11 -0.57 7.47
C ALA A 36 -11.85 0.45 8.59
N GLU A 37 -11.10 0.05 9.63
CA GLU A 37 -10.73 0.93 10.75
C GLU A 37 -9.87 2.12 10.27
N LEU A 38 -8.86 1.87 9.43
CA LEU A 38 -8.01 2.92 8.85
C LEU A 38 -8.80 3.87 7.94
N GLY A 39 -9.72 3.34 7.13
CA GLY A 39 -10.61 4.14 6.30
C GLY A 39 -11.55 5.02 7.13
N SER A 40 -12.11 4.47 8.22
CA SER A 40 -12.94 5.22 9.17
C SER A 40 -12.15 6.33 9.87
N ALA A 41 -10.90 6.06 10.26
CA ALA A 41 -10.00 7.03 10.87
C ALA A 41 -9.65 8.16 9.89
N ALA A 42 -9.40 7.84 8.61
CA ALA A 42 -9.18 8.84 7.57
C ALA A 42 -10.38 9.77 7.39
N ALA A 43 -11.60 9.19 7.35
CA ALA A 43 -12.84 9.95 7.23
C ALA A 43 -13.10 10.83 8.46
N ALA A 44 -12.91 10.30 9.66
CA ALA A 44 -13.06 11.04 10.92
C ALA A 44 -12.06 12.21 10.98
N PHE A 45 -10.80 11.97 10.64
CA PHE A 45 -9.76 13.00 10.60
C PHE A 45 -10.12 14.11 9.60
N GLY A 46 -10.52 13.75 8.38
CA GLY A 46 -10.99 14.70 7.37
C GLY A 46 -12.23 15.50 7.82
N SER A 47 -13.16 14.88 8.54
CA SER A 47 -14.33 15.57 9.11
C SER A 47 -13.93 16.60 10.16
N VAL A 48 -12.98 16.28 11.05
CA VAL A 48 -12.50 17.22 12.07
C VAL A 48 -11.77 18.40 11.43
N THR A 49 -10.89 18.13 10.46
CA THR A 49 -10.15 19.19 9.75
C THR A 49 -11.09 20.11 8.98
N SER A 50 -12.05 19.55 8.23
CA SER A 50 -13.03 20.36 7.49
C SER A 50 -13.94 21.18 8.41
N GLY A 51 -14.39 20.61 9.53
CA GLY A 51 -15.14 21.34 10.55
C GLY A 51 -14.36 22.50 11.16
N LEU A 52 -13.06 22.33 11.40
CA LEU A 52 -12.19 23.37 11.94
C LEU A 52 -12.02 24.54 10.95
N VAL A 53 -11.77 24.24 9.67
CA VAL A 53 -11.59 25.25 8.61
C VAL A 53 -12.91 25.95 8.27
N GLY A 54 -14.02 25.22 8.27
CA GLY A 54 -15.36 25.75 8.01
C GLY A 54 -15.97 26.50 9.20
N GLY A 55 -15.34 26.43 10.38
CA GLY A 55 -15.80 27.04 11.62
C GLY A 55 -15.45 28.51 11.76
N ILE A 56 -15.31 28.95 13.02
CA ILE A 56 -15.06 30.36 13.38
C ILE A 56 -13.58 30.75 13.16
N TRP A 57 -12.66 29.77 13.22
CA TRP A 57 -11.24 29.99 13.00
C TRP A 57 -10.91 29.98 11.49
N GLN A 58 -11.20 31.09 10.82
CA GLN A 58 -10.90 31.26 9.39
C GLN A 58 -9.72 32.20 9.18
N GLY A 59 -9.02 32.00 8.06
CA GLY A 59 -7.88 32.82 7.64
C GLY A 59 -6.63 31.99 7.31
N PRO A 60 -5.50 32.66 6.98
CA PRO A 60 -4.31 32.00 6.47
C PRO A 60 -3.74 30.91 7.37
N SER A 61 -3.81 31.08 8.70
CA SER A 61 -3.34 30.08 9.67
C SER A 61 -4.17 28.80 9.67
N SER A 62 -5.50 28.92 9.50
CA SER A 62 -6.41 27.78 9.43
C SER A 62 -6.21 26.99 8.13
N VAL A 63 -6.02 27.70 7.01
CA VAL A 63 -5.65 27.08 5.72
C VAL A 63 -4.30 26.36 5.79
N ALA A 64 -3.30 26.96 6.42
CA ALA A 64 -1.98 26.35 6.60
C ALA A 64 -2.05 25.08 7.47
N MET A 65 -2.86 25.10 8.53
CA MET A 65 -3.08 23.92 9.38
C MET A 65 -3.78 22.79 8.60
N ALA A 66 -4.79 23.11 7.80
CA ALA A 66 -5.47 22.12 6.95
C ALA A 66 -4.53 21.49 5.91
N ALA A 67 -3.67 22.31 5.29
CA ALA A 67 -2.66 21.84 4.35
C ALA A 67 -1.64 20.90 5.02
N ALA A 68 -1.23 21.19 6.25
CA ALA A 68 -0.34 20.33 7.03
C ALA A 68 -1.00 19.02 7.48
N ALA A 69 -2.32 19.01 7.66
CA ALA A 69 -3.08 17.84 8.09
C ALA A 69 -3.40 16.88 6.92
N ALA A 70 -3.61 17.39 5.71
CA ALA A 70 -4.01 16.61 4.53
C ALA A 70 -3.15 15.35 4.25
N PRO A 71 -1.80 15.38 4.39
CA PRO A 71 -0.97 14.20 4.17
C PRO A 71 -1.27 13.03 5.11
N TYR A 72 -1.67 13.31 6.36
CA TYR A 72 -2.02 12.26 7.32
C TYR A 72 -3.31 11.53 6.92
N ALA A 73 -4.33 12.26 6.46
CA ALA A 73 -5.54 11.66 5.93
C ALA A 73 -5.24 10.81 4.69
N GLY A 74 -4.40 11.31 3.78
CA GLY A 74 -3.96 10.57 2.60
C GLY A 74 -3.17 9.31 2.96
N TRP A 75 -2.31 9.39 3.98
CA TRP A 75 -1.57 8.25 4.49
C TRP A 75 -2.48 7.16 5.06
N LEU A 76 -3.48 7.53 5.88
CA LEU A 76 -4.46 6.58 6.44
C LEU A 76 -5.23 5.87 5.32
N SER A 77 -5.70 6.60 4.31
CA SER A 77 -6.38 6.02 3.15
C SER A 77 -5.47 5.08 2.33
N ALA A 78 -4.18 5.45 2.15
CA ALA A 78 -3.22 4.59 1.45
C ALA A 78 -2.88 3.33 2.25
N ALA A 79 -2.78 3.44 3.57
CA ALA A 79 -2.58 2.31 4.47
C ALA A 79 -3.80 1.37 4.47
N ALA A 80 -5.03 1.92 4.43
CA ALA A 80 -6.26 1.16 4.28
C ALA A 80 -6.25 0.34 2.97
N ALA A 81 -5.96 0.98 1.84
CA ALA A 81 -5.85 0.29 0.55
C ALA A 81 -4.75 -0.80 0.53
N SER A 82 -3.64 -0.57 1.24
CA SER A 82 -2.58 -1.58 1.38
C SER A 82 -3.05 -2.79 2.19
N ALA A 83 -3.85 -2.56 3.25
CA ALA A 83 -4.46 -3.62 4.04
C ALA A 83 -5.49 -4.43 3.23
N GLU A 84 -6.34 -3.78 2.43
CA GLU A 84 -7.28 -4.47 1.50
C GLU A 84 -6.53 -5.35 0.50
N SER A 85 -5.45 -4.83 -0.09
CA SER A 85 -4.60 -5.60 -1.00
C SER A 85 -4.00 -6.83 -0.31
N ALA A 86 -3.52 -6.69 0.93
CA ALA A 86 -2.98 -7.80 1.71
C ALA A 86 -4.02 -8.90 1.96
N ALA A 87 -5.26 -8.53 2.29
CA ALA A 87 -6.37 -9.47 2.43
C ALA A 87 -6.66 -10.20 1.10
N GLY A 88 -6.66 -9.45 -0.01
CA GLY A 88 -6.82 -10.00 -1.36
C GLY A 88 -5.74 -11.03 -1.71
N GLN A 89 -4.47 -10.73 -1.45
CA GLN A 89 -3.36 -11.66 -1.72
C GLN A 89 -3.42 -12.91 -0.83
N ALA A 90 -3.81 -12.77 0.44
CA ALA A 90 -4.02 -13.93 1.31
C ALA A 90 -5.08 -14.88 0.74
N ARG A 91 -6.20 -14.36 0.22
CA ARG A 91 -7.22 -15.17 -0.46
C ARG A 91 -6.73 -15.78 -1.77
N ALA A 92 -5.90 -15.06 -2.53
CA ALA A 92 -5.30 -15.59 -3.74
C ALA A 92 -4.42 -16.82 -3.44
N VAL A 93 -3.60 -16.75 -2.38
CA VAL A 93 -2.80 -17.90 -1.92
C VAL A 93 -3.68 -19.07 -1.49
N VAL A 94 -4.81 -18.82 -0.80
CA VAL A 94 -5.79 -19.86 -0.47
C VAL A 94 -6.31 -20.55 -1.75
N GLY A 95 -6.73 -19.78 -2.75
CA GLY A 95 -7.19 -20.34 -4.02
C GLY A 95 -6.13 -21.17 -4.74
N VAL A 96 -4.87 -20.72 -4.70
CA VAL A 96 -3.73 -21.46 -5.26
C VAL A 96 -3.45 -22.76 -4.48
N PHE A 97 -3.58 -22.74 -3.15
CA PHE A 97 -3.48 -23.94 -2.31
C PHE A 97 -4.59 -24.95 -2.65
N GLU A 98 -5.85 -24.50 -2.76
CA GLU A 98 -6.99 -25.38 -3.08
C GLU A 98 -6.86 -25.98 -4.48
N ALA A 99 -6.39 -25.19 -5.46
CA ALA A 99 -6.11 -25.69 -6.81
C ALA A 99 -4.99 -26.75 -6.81
N ALA A 100 -3.94 -26.54 -6.03
CA ALA A 100 -2.87 -27.52 -5.87
C ALA A 100 -3.36 -28.79 -5.19
N LEU A 101 -4.12 -28.66 -4.10
CA LEU A 101 -4.72 -29.80 -3.38
C LEU A 101 -5.62 -30.64 -4.31
N ALA A 102 -6.45 -29.99 -5.14
CA ALA A 102 -7.32 -30.67 -6.09
C ALA A 102 -6.58 -31.34 -7.25
N ALA A 103 -5.41 -30.81 -7.64
CA ALA A 103 -4.59 -31.35 -8.72
C ALA A 103 -3.64 -32.46 -8.26
N THR A 104 -3.25 -32.48 -6.99
CA THR A 104 -2.36 -33.49 -6.41
C THR A 104 -3.06 -34.84 -6.26
N VAL A 105 -2.33 -35.92 -6.52
CA VAL A 105 -2.83 -37.29 -6.45
C VAL A 105 -3.26 -37.62 -5.01
N ASP A 106 -4.35 -38.36 -4.86
CA ASP A 106 -4.78 -38.82 -3.54
C ASP A 106 -3.82 -39.91 -2.99
N PRO A 107 -3.36 -39.83 -1.73
CA PRO A 107 -2.44 -40.81 -1.15
C PRO A 107 -2.91 -42.27 -1.23
N PHE A 108 -4.22 -42.54 -1.20
CA PHE A 108 -4.75 -43.90 -1.32
C PHE A 108 -4.59 -44.46 -2.74
N VAL A 109 -4.63 -43.61 -3.77
CA VAL A 109 -4.38 -44.03 -5.16
C VAL A 109 -2.93 -44.50 -5.32
N ILE A 110 -1.98 -43.75 -4.74
CA ILE A 110 -0.56 -44.12 -4.74
C ILE A 110 -0.37 -45.44 -3.99
N ALA A 111 -0.95 -45.58 -2.80
CA ALA A 111 -0.86 -46.81 -2.00
C ALA A 111 -1.47 -48.03 -2.72
N ALA A 112 -2.58 -47.86 -3.45
CA ALA A 112 -3.19 -48.90 -4.25
C ALA A 112 -2.26 -49.37 -5.39
N ASN A 113 -1.59 -48.44 -6.07
CA ASN A 113 -0.59 -48.77 -7.09
C ASN A 113 0.58 -49.56 -6.49
N ARG A 114 1.13 -49.10 -5.35
CA ARG A 114 2.27 -49.77 -4.69
C ARG A 114 1.91 -51.18 -4.23
N SER A 115 0.72 -51.38 -3.64
CA SER A 115 0.25 -52.70 -3.22
C SER A 115 0.00 -53.64 -4.41
N ARG A 116 -0.52 -53.12 -5.53
CA ARG A 116 -0.66 -53.86 -6.79
C ARG A 116 0.70 -54.31 -7.34
N LEU A 117 1.70 -53.42 -7.35
CA LEU A 117 3.06 -53.74 -7.80
C LEU A 117 3.65 -54.92 -7.01
N VAL A 118 3.52 -54.89 -5.68
CA VAL A 118 3.97 -55.98 -4.80
C VAL A 118 3.25 -57.29 -5.12
N SER A 119 1.93 -57.26 -5.28
CA SER A 119 1.15 -58.46 -5.63
C SER A 119 1.55 -59.05 -6.99
N LEU A 120 1.80 -58.21 -7.99
CA LEU A 120 2.24 -58.63 -9.32
C LEU A 120 3.64 -59.25 -9.27
N ALA A 121 4.56 -58.64 -8.53
CA ALA A 121 5.92 -59.14 -8.34
C ALA A 121 5.93 -60.51 -7.64
N LEU A 122 5.17 -60.67 -6.56
CA LEU A 122 5.08 -61.94 -5.82
C LEU A 122 4.49 -63.09 -6.64
N SER A 123 3.63 -62.78 -7.61
CA SER A 123 3.02 -63.78 -8.50
C SER A 123 3.78 -63.96 -9.84
N ASN A 124 4.90 -63.27 -10.04
CA ASN A 124 5.64 -63.27 -11.32
C ASN A 124 6.60 -64.47 -11.50
N LEU A 125 6.23 -65.67 -11.03
CA LEU A 125 7.13 -66.84 -11.00
C LEU A 125 7.67 -67.22 -12.39
N PHE A 126 6.85 -67.07 -13.44
CA PHE A 126 7.18 -67.40 -14.82
C PHE A 126 7.44 -66.16 -15.69
N GLY A 127 7.54 -64.97 -15.11
CA GLY A 127 7.73 -63.73 -15.87
C GLY A 127 6.47 -63.22 -16.62
N GLN A 128 5.32 -63.89 -16.49
CA GLN A 128 4.09 -63.54 -17.20
C GLN A 128 3.51 -62.17 -16.80
N ASN A 129 3.76 -61.72 -15.57
CA ASN A 129 3.28 -60.44 -15.07
C ASN A 129 4.19 -59.27 -15.43
N THR A 130 5.31 -59.49 -16.11
CA THR A 130 6.28 -58.43 -16.45
C THR A 130 5.64 -57.23 -17.16
N PRO A 131 4.73 -57.40 -18.15
CA PRO A 131 4.04 -56.26 -18.74
C PRO A 131 3.14 -55.49 -17.76
N ALA A 132 2.50 -56.17 -16.82
CA ALA A 132 1.63 -55.54 -15.82
C ALA A 132 2.44 -54.80 -14.74
N ILE A 133 3.64 -55.30 -14.40
CA ILE A 133 4.59 -54.61 -13.51
C ILE A 133 5.04 -53.31 -14.17
N ALA A 134 5.46 -53.36 -15.44
CA ALA A 134 5.87 -52.17 -16.19
C ALA A 134 4.73 -51.13 -16.30
N ALA A 135 3.49 -51.58 -16.47
CA ALA A 135 2.33 -50.68 -16.45
C ALA A 135 2.13 -50.02 -15.07
N ALA A 136 2.26 -50.76 -13.98
CA ALA A 136 2.13 -50.21 -12.63
C ALA A 136 3.26 -49.20 -12.31
N GLU A 137 4.50 -49.47 -12.75
CA GLU A 137 5.61 -48.52 -12.64
C GLU A 137 5.38 -47.26 -13.48
N PHE A 138 4.87 -47.41 -14.70
CA PHE A 138 4.51 -46.26 -15.55
C PHE A 138 3.42 -45.39 -14.92
N ASP A 139 2.36 -46.00 -14.40
CA ASP A 139 1.29 -45.26 -13.69
C ASP A 139 1.86 -44.47 -12.49
N TYR A 140 2.83 -45.06 -11.76
CA TYR A 140 3.51 -44.40 -10.64
C TYR A 140 4.32 -43.18 -11.08
N GLU A 141 5.05 -43.28 -12.19
CA GLU A 141 5.77 -42.13 -12.76
C GLU A 141 4.82 -41.03 -13.24
N LEU A 142 3.62 -41.38 -13.74
CA LEU A 142 2.58 -40.39 -14.04
C LEU A 142 2.06 -39.68 -12.80
N MET A 143 1.83 -40.41 -11.70
CA MET A 143 1.44 -39.82 -10.42
C MET A 143 2.51 -38.86 -9.90
N TRP A 144 3.79 -39.24 -9.99
CA TRP A 144 4.91 -38.37 -9.66
C TRP A 144 4.90 -37.08 -10.51
N ALA A 145 4.76 -37.21 -11.84
CA ALA A 145 4.73 -36.07 -12.73
C ALA A 145 3.55 -35.12 -12.45
N GLN A 146 2.38 -35.67 -12.12
CA GLN A 146 1.18 -34.90 -11.75
C GLN A 146 1.41 -34.10 -10.46
N ASP A 147 1.95 -34.73 -9.41
CA ASP A 147 2.26 -34.06 -8.15
C ASP A 147 3.31 -32.95 -8.32
N VAL A 148 4.33 -33.20 -9.14
CA VAL A 148 5.34 -32.18 -9.47
C VAL A 148 4.69 -31.00 -10.20
N ALA A 149 3.80 -31.25 -11.16
CA ALA A 149 3.09 -30.19 -11.88
C ALA A 149 2.17 -29.38 -10.95
N ALA A 150 1.45 -30.04 -10.04
CA ALA A 150 0.62 -29.39 -9.03
C ALA A 150 1.46 -28.48 -8.12
N MET A 151 2.61 -28.97 -7.64
CA MET A 151 3.50 -28.18 -6.77
C MET A 151 4.23 -27.05 -7.51
N LEU A 152 4.53 -27.18 -8.80
CA LEU A 152 5.00 -26.07 -9.64
C LEU A 152 3.94 -24.97 -9.77
N GLY A 153 2.69 -25.35 -10.02
CA GLY A 153 1.56 -24.42 -10.06
C GLY A 153 1.37 -23.71 -8.72
N TYR A 154 1.43 -24.46 -7.62
CA TYR A 154 1.40 -23.90 -6.27
C TYR A 154 2.51 -22.88 -6.03
N HIS A 155 3.76 -23.25 -6.34
CA HIS A 155 4.92 -22.38 -6.11
C HIS A 155 4.84 -21.10 -6.94
N THR A 156 4.52 -21.20 -8.23
CA THR A 156 4.43 -20.03 -9.11
C THR A 156 3.27 -19.12 -8.73
N GLY A 157 2.09 -19.67 -8.45
CA GLY A 157 0.92 -18.89 -8.03
C GLY A 157 1.12 -18.21 -6.67
N ALA A 158 1.65 -18.94 -5.67
CA ALA A 158 1.91 -18.37 -4.34
C ALA A 158 3.01 -17.31 -4.39
N SER A 159 4.07 -17.52 -5.20
CA SER A 159 5.13 -16.53 -5.37
C SER A 159 4.61 -15.26 -6.05
N ALA A 160 3.77 -15.39 -7.08
CA ALA A 160 3.15 -14.25 -7.75
C ALA A 160 2.25 -13.44 -6.80
N ALA A 161 1.45 -14.11 -5.96
CA ALA A 161 0.63 -13.44 -4.94
C ALA A 161 1.49 -12.72 -3.89
N ALA A 162 2.62 -13.31 -3.49
CA ALA A 162 3.57 -12.68 -2.58
C ALA A 162 4.27 -11.47 -3.21
N GLU A 163 4.65 -11.54 -4.49
CA GLU A 163 5.27 -10.43 -5.23
C GLU A 163 4.31 -9.26 -5.45
N ALA A 164 3.01 -9.52 -5.53
CA ALA A 164 1.98 -8.49 -5.66
C ALA A 164 1.75 -7.68 -4.38
N LEU A 165 2.30 -8.09 -3.23
CA LEU A 165 2.27 -7.31 -1.99
C LEU A 165 3.24 -6.13 -2.10
N ALA A 166 2.68 -4.91 -2.15
CA ALA A 166 3.48 -3.70 -2.09
C ALA A 166 4.16 -3.54 -0.71
N PRO A 167 5.44 -3.13 -0.65
CA PRO A 167 6.09 -2.81 0.62
C PRO A 167 5.38 -1.67 1.36
N PHE A 168 5.15 -1.87 2.66
CA PHE A 168 4.48 -0.89 3.54
C PHE A 168 5.27 0.43 3.75
N GLY A 169 6.51 0.51 3.24
CA GLY A 169 7.34 1.71 3.32
C GLY A 169 6.88 2.86 2.41
N SER A 170 6.15 2.59 1.33
CA SER A 170 5.73 3.62 0.38
C SER A 170 4.77 4.66 0.97
N PRO A 171 3.75 4.28 1.77
CA PRO A 171 2.94 5.25 2.51
C PRO A 171 3.77 6.12 3.47
N LEU A 172 4.68 5.53 4.26
CA LEU A 172 5.44 6.32 5.25
C LEU A 172 6.39 7.33 4.58
N ALA A 173 6.99 6.95 3.44
CA ALA A 173 7.83 7.86 2.66
C ALA A 173 7.04 9.03 2.07
N SER A 174 5.79 8.81 1.62
CA SER A 174 4.95 9.90 1.12
C SER A 174 4.52 10.85 2.23
N LEU A 175 4.24 10.34 3.44
CA LEU A 175 3.98 11.17 4.61
C LEU A 175 5.20 11.99 5.01
N ALA A 176 6.39 11.39 5.04
CA ALA A 176 7.64 12.10 5.34
C ALA A 176 7.93 13.21 4.33
N ALA A 177 7.74 12.95 3.03
CA ALA A 177 7.90 13.93 1.98
C ALA A 177 6.88 15.08 2.04
N ALA A 178 5.68 14.81 2.56
CA ALA A 178 4.62 15.80 2.70
C ALA A 178 4.65 16.55 4.05
N ALA A 179 5.34 15.99 5.05
CA ALA A 179 5.63 16.64 6.33
C ALA A 179 6.82 17.60 6.26
N GLU A 180 7.65 17.49 5.22
CA GLU A 180 8.57 18.57 4.87
C GLU A 180 7.75 19.83 4.59
N PRO A 181 7.96 20.94 5.32
CA PRO A 181 7.30 22.18 4.97
C PRO A 181 7.60 22.41 3.50
N ALA A 182 6.57 22.64 2.68
CA ALA A 182 6.75 22.94 1.27
C ALA A 182 7.86 23.99 1.20
N LYS A 183 9.05 23.56 0.78
CA LYS A 183 10.24 24.40 0.68
C LYS A 183 10.08 25.23 -0.58
N SER A 184 8.92 25.88 -0.70
CA SER A 184 8.78 27.15 -1.35
C SER A 184 9.95 27.97 -0.86
N LEU A 185 10.81 28.39 -1.79
CA LEU A 185 11.90 29.31 -1.56
C LEU A 185 11.28 30.69 -1.21
N ALA A 186 10.45 30.75 -0.18
CA ALA A 186 9.82 31.95 0.34
C ALA A 186 10.85 32.71 1.16
N VAL A 187 11.82 33.27 0.45
CA VAL A 187 12.86 34.10 1.04
C VAL A 187 12.25 35.47 1.33
N ASN A 188 12.09 35.79 2.60
CA ASN A 188 11.96 37.18 3.01
C ASN A 188 13.37 37.78 3.11
N LEU A 189 13.64 38.82 2.34
CA LEU A 189 14.91 39.55 2.35
C LEU A 189 14.84 40.70 3.35
N GLY A 190 15.20 40.45 4.60
CA GLY A 190 15.28 41.46 5.67
C GLY A 190 14.56 41.04 6.96
N LEU A 191 14.50 41.93 7.94
CA LEU A 191 14.13 41.60 9.32
C LEU A 191 12.62 41.75 9.58
N ALA A 192 12.07 40.87 10.43
CA ALA A 192 10.71 40.98 10.97
C ALA A 192 9.56 40.98 9.92
N ASN A 193 9.74 40.30 8.79
CA ASN A 193 8.65 40.08 7.82
C ASN A 193 7.81 38.85 8.19
N VAL A 194 6.49 38.95 8.04
CA VAL A 194 5.51 37.87 8.23
C VAL A 194 4.79 37.62 6.91
N GLY A 195 4.92 36.42 6.35
CA GLY A 195 4.39 36.04 5.03
C GLY A 195 5.49 35.61 4.06
N LEU A 196 5.25 35.68 2.74
CA LEU A 196 6.15 35.13 1.71
C LEU A 196 6.67 36.22 0.75
N PHE A 197 7.91 36.08 0.28
CA PHE A 197 8.52 36.94 -0.76
C PHE A 197 8.53 38.43 -0.47
N ASN A 198 8.71 38.83 0.79
CA ASN A 198 8.89 40.23 1.15
C ASN A 198 10.35 40.66 1.06
N ALA A 199 10.64 41.87 0.58
CA ALA A 199 11.96 42.47 0.60
C ALA A 199 11.92 43.78 1.41
N GLY A 200 12.72 43.89 2.47
CA GLY A 200 12.73 44.98 3.44
C GLY A 200 12.38 44.51 4.85
N SER A 201 11.74 45.35 5.67
CA SER A 201 11.52 45.03 7.09
C SER A 201 10.11 45.27 7.60
N GLY A 202 9.64 44.43 8.53
CA GLY A 202 8.38 44.66 9.22
C GLY A 202 7.12 44.54 8.35
N ASN A 203 7.19 43.87 7.19
CA ASN A 203 6.02 43.69 6.33
C ASN A 203 5.15 42.51 6.82
N VAL A 204 3.83 42.64 6.74
CA VAL A 204 2.84 41.60 7.06
C VAL A 204 1.99 41.34 5.82
N GLY A 205 2.13 40.14 5.23
CA GLY A 205 1.51 39.73 3.97
C GLY A 205 2.56 39.25 2.96
N SER A 206 2.24 39.24 1.67
CA SER A 206 3.13 38.64 0.66
C SER A 206 3.50 39.61 -0.46
N TYR A 207 4.69 39.42 -1.06
CA TYR A 207 5.16 40.20 -2.21
C TYR A 207 5.30 41.71 -1.93
N ASN A 208 5.62 42.12 -0.70
CA ASN A 208 5.88 43.53 -0.39
C ASN A 208 7.35 43.90 -0.55
N VAL A 209 7.62 45.10 -1.06
CA VAL A 209 8.96 45.67 -1.16
C VAL A 209 9.01 46.98 -0.37
N GLY A 210 9.85 47.05 0.66
CA GLY A 210 10.02 48.20 1.54
C GLY A 210 9.68 47.87 3.00
N ALA A 211 9.14 48.81 3.77
CA ALA A 211 9.06 48.67 5.23
C ALA A 211 7.68 48.92 5.82
N GLY A 212 7.24 48.05 6.73
CA GLY A 212 6.01 48.26 7.52
C GLY A 212 4.71 48.20 6.72
N ASN A 213 4.67 47.49 5.59
CA ASN A 213 3.46 47.32 4.81
C ASN A 213 2.57 46.20 5.41
N VAL A 214 1.26 46.38 5.38
CA VAL A 214 0.26 45.39 5.80
C VAL A 214 -0.67 45.07 4.63
N GLY A 215 -0.65 43.83 4.15
CA GLY A 215 -1.33 43.37 2.93
C GLY A 215 -0.34 42.88 1.89
N SER A 216 -0.71 42.85 0.60
CA SER A 216 0.11 42.18 -0.43
C SER A 216 0.40 43.06 -1.64
N TYR A 217 1.53 42.81 -2.31
CA TYR A 217 1.95 43.54 -3.53
C TYR A 217 2.20 45.04 -3.34
N ASN A 218 2.56 45.48 -2.13
CA ASN A 218 2.87 46.90 -1.89
C ASN A 218 4.35 47.19 -2.14
N VAL A 219 4.65 48.36 -2.71
CA VAL A 219 6.01 48.86 -2.93
C VAL A 219 6.16 50.22 -2.23
N GLY A 220 7.09 50.33 -1.30
CA GLY A 220 7.28 51.50 -0.44
C GLY A 220 7.03 51.15 1.03
N GLY A 221 6.44 52.04 1.82
CA GLY A 221 6.42 51.86 3.27
C GLY A 221 5.17 52.37 3.99
N GLY A 222 4.75 51.64 5.02
CA GLY A 222 3.57 51.96 5.81
C GLY A 222 2.25 51.86 5.04
N ASN A 223 2.20 51.14 3.91
CA ASN A 223 0.95 50.97 3.17
C ASN A 223 0.08 49.89 3.83
N ILE A 224 -1.24 50.10 3.84
CA ILE A 224 -2.24 49.15 4.34
C ILE A 224 -3.21 48.81 3.21
N GLY A 225 -3.29 47.54 2.81
CA GLY A 225 -4.09 47.08 1.66
C GLY A 225 -3.22 46.46 0.58
N GLY A 226 -3.57 46.58 -0.70
CA GLY A 226 -2.87 45.86 -1.77
C GLY A 226 -2.53 46.67 -3.01
N ASN A 227 -1.47 46.28 -3.72
CA ASN A 227 -1.02 46.94 -4.96
C ASN A 227 -0.74 48.45 -4.81
N ASN A 228 -0.37 48.91 -3.61
CA ASN A 228 -0.03 50.32 -3.41
C ASN A 228 1.44 50.57 -3.73
N VAL A 229 1.74 51.71 -4.36
CA VAL A 229 3.11 52.17 -4.63
C VAL A 229 3.32 53.54 -4.01
N GLY A 230 4.19 53.63 -3.00
CA GLY A 230 4.52 54.86 -2.28
C GLY A 230 4.45 54.70 -0.76
N LEU A 231 4.16 55.77 -0.03
CA LEU A 231 4.20 55.75 1.44
C LEU A 231 2.84 56.04 2.07
N GLY A 232 2.47 55.26 3.08
CA GLY A 232 1.31 55.53 3.92
C GLY A 232 -0.05 55.44 3.22
N ASN A 233 -0.14 54.74 2.09
CA ASN A 233 -1.41 54.59 1.38
C ASN A 233 -2.31 53.55 2.06
N VAL A 234 -3.61 53.79 2.05
CA VAL A 234 -4.62 52.88 2.59
C VAL A 234 -5.61 52.49 1.49
N GLY A 235 -5.80 51.19 1.26
CA GLY A 235 -6.72 50.65 0.26
C GLY A 235 -6.01 49.94 -0.89
N TRP A 236 -6.53 50.02 -2.11
CA TRP A 236 -6.06 49.20 -3.24
C TRP A 236 -5.65 50.01 -4.47
N GLY A 237 -4.44 49.76 -4.98
CA GLY A 237 -3.98 50.33 -6.26
C GLY A 237 -3.57 51.81 -6.18
N ASN A 238 -3.28 52.33 -5.00
CA ASN A 238 -2.91 53.73 -4.84
C ASN A 238 -1.47 54.00 -5.28
N PHE A 239 -1.22 55.17 -5.86
CA PHE A 239 0.12 55.65 -6.22
C PHE A 239 0.40 57.00 -5.57
N GLY A 240 1.46 57.11 -4.77
CA GLY A 240 1.88 58.36 -4.14
C GLY A 240 1.94 58.29 -2.61
N LEU A 241 1.63 59.40 -1.95
CA LEU A 241 1.84 59.59 -0.51
C LEU A 241 0.50 59.83 0.20
N GLY A 242 0.18 58.97 1.17
CA GLY A 242 -0.96 59.18 2.06
C GLY A 242 -2.32 59.12 1.39
N ASN A 243 -2.44 58.44 0.24
CA ASN A 243 -3.73 58.28 -0.42
C ASN A 243 -4.61 57.30 0.35
N SER A 244 -5.92 57.52 0.30
CA SER A 244 -6.92 56.61 0.84
C SER A 244 -7.96 56.34 -0.25
N GLY A 245 -8.08 55.09 -0.69
CA GLY A 245 -8.87 54.68 -1.86
C GLY A 245 -8.85 53.19 -2.09
#